data_AF-A0A3M1S0D8-F1
#
_entry.id   AF-A0A3M1S0D8-F1
#
_cell.length_a   1.000
_cell.length_b   1.000
_cell.length_c   1.000
_cell.angle_alpha   90.00
_cell.angle_beta   90.00
_cell.angle_gamma   90.00
#
_symmetry.space_group_name_H-M   'P 1'
#
loop_
_entity.id
_entity.type
_entity.pdbx_description
1 polymer ?
#
loop_
_entity_poly.entity_id
_entity_poly.type
_entity_poly.pdbx_seq_one_letter_code
_entity_poly.pdbx_strand_id
1 'polypeptide(L)'
;MAVRRFDLGKISWVGCLLTALMAVPVWGPIAHAEESSSGSLETLVPDYAVGFAAVHDVADFREHVRSTQLGQLLQDPAMKPFLDDLRSQIRDRIAGVREKLGISLEDLEGIPSGEVGVATLLPPAGKGAVAMLVQVAGNEERVESLLEKVAEGLAERGATSSTSEVAGRTVHVFDLPENERVPGKRQAVYCLDSGVLIVSDSPAVVEDILARIDDDKPSLDEDA
;
A
#
# COMPACT_ATOMS: atom_id res chain seq x y z
N MET A 1 -59.20 31.61 10.19
CA MET A 1 -60.04 32.52 9.39
C MET A 1 -59.81 33.94 9.90
N ALA A 2 -59.66 34.93 9.01
CA ALA A 2 -59.20 36.35 9.22
C ALA A 2 -57.69 36.49 9.49
N VAL A 3 -56.79 36.98 8.60
CA VAL A 3 -56.74 38.00 7.52
C VAL A 3 -56.69 39.48 8.01
N ARG A 4 -55.44 39.98 8.03
CA ARG A 4 -54.90 41.32 7.66
C ARG A 4 -55.42 42.61 8.32
N ARG A 5 -54.48 43.42 8.83
CA ARG A 5 -53.87 44.63 8.18
C ARG A 5 -52.89 45.27 9.18
N PHE A 6 -51.61 45.45 8.84
CA PHE A 6 -51.01 46.63 8.18
C PHE A 6 -51.01 47.88 9.08
N ASP A 7 -49.85 48.23 9.62
CA ASP A 7 -49.46 49.65 9.71
C ASP A 7 -47.94 49.79 9.48
N LEU A 8 -47.61 50.76 8.64
CA LEU A 8 -46.32 51.01 8.02
C LEU A 8 -45.93 52.45 8.39
N GLY A 9 -45.47 52.65 9.62
CA GLY A 9 -45.00 53.94 10.13
C GLY A 9 -43.51 54.13 9.90
N LYS A 10 -43.17 54.90 8.86
CA LYS A 10 -41.81 55.36 8.54
C LYS A 10 -41.32 56.42 9.55
N ILE A 11 -39.99 56.62 9.52
CA ILE A 11 -39.21 57.84 9.89
C ILE A 11 -38.60 57.82 11.30
N SER A 12 -37.27 57.62 11.39
CA SER A 12 -36.34 58.75 11.36
C SER A 12 -34.88 58.28 11.38
N TRP A 13 -34.11 58.81 10.44
CA TRP A 13 -32.66 58.82 10.35
C TRP A 13 -32.10 59.70 11.49
N VAL A 14 -31.14 59.20 12.28
CA VAL A 14 -30.00 59.88 12.97
C VAL A 14 -29.46 58.79 13.92
N GLY A 15 -28.34 58.14 13.66
CA GLY A 15 -27.01 58.73 13.79
C GLY A 15 -26.46 58.42 15.19
N CYS A 16 -25.63 57.38 15.31
CA CYS A 16 -24.74 57.00 16.43
C CYS A 16 -24.58 55.48 16.37
N LEU A 17 -23.48 54.83 16.68
CA LEU A 17 -22.11 55.19 17.06
C LEU A 17 -21.45 53.79 17.16
N LEU A 18 -20.18 53.69 16.78
CA LEU A 18 -19.26 52.57 17.07
C LEU A 18 -19.82 51.43 17.97
N THR A 19 -20.04 50.26 17.37
CA THR A 19 -19.88 48.98 18.08
C THR A 19 -19.13 48.01 17.19
N ALA A 20 -17.80 48.14 17.20
CA ALA A 20 -16.90 47.06 16.89
C ALA A 20 -16.85 46.12 18.10
N LEU A 21 -17.52 44.97 18.01
CA LEU A 21 -17.16 43.79 18.78
C LEU A 21 -17.43 42.58 17.87
N MET A 22 -16.35 41.94 17.44
CA MET A 22 -16.35 40.79 16.56
C MET A 22 -17.17 39.65 17.14
N ALA A 23 -18.25 39.28 16.47
CA ALA A 23 -18.74 37.91 16.48
C ALA A 23 -17.93 37.13 15.43
N VAL A 24 -16.93 36.37 15.87
CA VAL A 24 -16.33 35.33 15.04
C VAL A 24 -17.24 34.10 15.16
N PRO A 25 -17.99 33.70 14.12
CA PRO A 25 -18.70 32.44 14.16
C PRO A 25 -17.65 31.32 14.13
N VAL A 26 -17.48 30.61 15.25
CA VAL A 26 -16.78 29.32 15.30
C VAL A 26 -17.69 28.28 14.65
N TRP A 27 -17.82 28.38 13.33
CA TRP A 27 -18.16 27.27 12.45
C TRP A 27 -16.93 26.99 11.61
N GLY A 28 -15.85 26.58 12.29
CA GLY A 28 -14.83 25.78 11.62
C GLY A 28 -15.41 24.38 11.44
N PRO A 29 -15.28 23.73 10.28
CA PRO A 29 -15.52 22.30 10.20
C PRO A 29 -14.64 21.65 11.27
N ILE A 30 -15.24 20.77 12.07
CA ILE A 30 -14.49 19.78 12.82
C ILE A 30 -13.74 19.01 11.75
N ALA A 31 -12.48 19.37 11.55
CA ALA A 31 -11.53 18.50 10.88
C ALA A 31 -11.58 17.22 11.71
N HIS A 32 -12.30 16.23 11.18
CA HIS A 32 -11.99 14.86 11.50
C HIS A 32 -10.55 14.74 11.02
N ALA A 33 -9.61 14.93 11.95
CA ALA A 33 -8.39 14.17 11.85
C ALA A 33 -8.90 12.74 11.91
N GLU A 34 -9.12 12.15 10.73
CA GLU A 34 -8.98 10.72 10.59
C GLU A 34 -7.57 10.45 11.11
N GLU A 35 -7.47 10.12 12.39
CA GLU A 35 -6.40 9.25 12.85
C GLU A 35 -6.58 7.99 12.02
N SER A 36 -5.95 7.99 10.84
CA SER A 36 -5.56 6.76 10.19
C SER A 36 -4.64 6.08 11.20
N SER A 37 -5.23 5.30 12.13
CA SER A 37 -4.56 4.13 12.64
C SER A 37 -4.30 3.29 11.39
N SER A 38 -3.19 3.58 10.72
CA SER A 38 -2.64 2.72 9.70
C SER A 38 -2.40 1.41 10.44
N GLY A 39 -3.36 0.49 10.38
CA GLY A 39 -3.20 -0.84 10.95
C GLY A 39 -1.88 -1.39 10.42
N SER A 40 -1.10 -2.04 11.29
CA SER A 40 0.11 -2.68 10.80
C SER A 40 -0.29 -3.68 9.73
N LEU A 41 0.52 -3.81 8.69
CA LEU A 41 0.28 -4.77 7.61
C LEU A 41 0.12 -6.21 8.14
N GLU A 42 0.64 -6.51 9.34
CA GLU A 42 0.46 -7.79 10.03
C GLU A 42 -1.03 -8.15 10.26
N THR A 43 -1.89 -7.16 10.55
CA THR A 43 -3.32 -7.40 10.78
C THR A 43 -4.06 -7.81 9.50
N LEU A 44 -3.51 -7.44 8.33
CA LEU A 44 -4.06 -7.81 7.03
C LEU A 44 -3.61 -9.20 6.56
N VAL A 45 -2.62 -9.80 7.22
CA VAL A 45 -2.10 -11.11 6.85
C VAL A 45 -2.99 -12.22 7.41
N PRO A 46 -3.37 -13.22 6.59
CA PRO A 46 -4.17 -14.35 7.08
C PRO A 46 -3.52 -15.17 8.21
N ASP A 47 -4.34 -15.71 9.10
CA ASP A 47 -3.99 -16.62 10.21
C ASP A 47 -3.18 -17.86 9.80
N TYR A 48 -3.32 -18.31 8.54
CA TYR A 48 -2.53 -19.39 7.97
C TYR A 48 -1.15 -18.97 7.44
N ALA A 49 -0.67 -17.77 7.79
CA ALA A 49 0.70 -17.37 7.52
C ALA A 49 1.68 -18.15 8.41
N VAL A 50 2.68 -18.75 7.75
CA VAL A 50 3.75 -19.51 8.41
C VAL A 50 5.00 -18.67 8.64
N GLY A 51 5.03 -17.44 8.08
CA GLY A 51 6.08 -16.47 8.32
C GLY A 51 5.69 -15.10 7.79
N PHE A 52 6.04 -14.07 8.56
CA PHE A 52 5.86 -12.67 8.21
C PHE A 52 7.09 -11.88 8.61
N ALA A 53 7.51 -10.95 7.76
CA ALA A 53 8.56 -10.00 8.06
C ALA A 53 8.20 -8.65 7.47
N ALA A 54 8.37 -7.59 8.26
CA ALA A 54 8.07 -6.23 7.85
C ALA A 54 9.16 -5.24 8.25
N VAL A 55 9.19 -4.14 7.51
CA VAL A 55 9.91 -2.92 7.87
C VAL A 55 8.84 -1.84 8.05
N HIS A 56 8.62 -1.39 9.28
CA HIS A 56 7.53 -0.45 9.62
C HIS A 56 7.68 0.93 8.97
N ASP A 57 8.91 1.40 8.76
CA ASP A 57 9.18 2.63 8.01
C ASP A 57 10.46 2.45 7.20
N VAL A 58 10.30 2.38 5.87
CA VAL A 58 11.42 2.19 4.95
C VAL A 58 12.36 3.39 4.90
N ALA A 59 11.83 4.61 5.04
CA ALA A 59 12.64 5.83 4.99
C ALA A 59 13.52 5.95 6.24
N ASP A 60 12.93 5.77 7.42
CA ASP A 60 13.63 5.76 8.69
C ASP A 60 14.62 4.60 8.78
N PHE A 61 14.23 3.39 8.34
CA PHE A 61 15.16 2.26 8.30
C PHE A 61 16.39 2.57 7.44
N ARG A 62 16.18 3.15 6.24
CA ARG A 62 17.27 3.53 5.34
C ARG A 62 18.17 4.60 5.95
N GLU A 63 17.60 5.58 6.64
CA GLU A 63 18.36 6.63 7.30
C GLU A 63 19.19 6.09 8.47
N HIS A 64 18.59 5.25 9.32
CA HIS A 64 19.30 4.60 10.42
C HIS A 64 20.45 3.73 9.92
N VAL A 65 20.23 2.90 8.89
CA VAL A 65 21.30 2.08 8.29
C VAL A 65 22.42 2.96 7.75
N ARG A 66 22.10 4.05 7.05
CA ARG A 66 23.09 4.99 6.50
C ARG A 66 23.89 5.72 7.56
N SER A 67 23.27 6.01 8.70
CA SER A 67 23.92 6.69 9.83
C SER A 67 24.98 5.83 10.52
N THR A 68 24.90 4.50 10.39
CA THR A 68 25.88 3.58 11.00
C THR A 68 27.27 3.70 10.35
N GLN A 69 28.33 3.34 11.09
CA GLN A 69 29.69 3.32 10.54
C GLN A 69 29.82 2.41 9.31
N LEU A 70 29.10 1.27 9.32
CA LEU A 70 29.01 0.38 8.17
C LEU A 70 28.28 1.08 7.01
N GLY A 71 27.17 1.77 7.27
CA GLY A 71 26.42 2.53 6.28
C GLY A 71 27.23 3.65 5.62
N GLN A 72 28.12 4.31 6.37
CA GLN A 72 29.05 5.31 5.84
C GLN A 72 30.14 4.67 4.98
N LEU A 73 30.70 3.54 5.41
CA LEU A 73 31.68 2.78 4.62
C LEU A 73 31.08 2.33 3.29
N LEU A 74 29.85 1.84 3.29
CA LEU A 74 29.13 1.43 2.07
C LEU A 74 28.79 2.60 1.13
N GLN A 75 29.04 3.85 1.52
CA GLN A 75 28.92 5.01 0.63
C GLN A 75 30.26 5.38 -0.04
N ASP A 76 31.38 4.79 0.38
CA ASP A 76 32.68 5.03 -0.23
C ASP A 76 32.68 4.51 -1.69
N PRO A 77 33.06 5.32 -2.69
CA PRO A 77 33.16 4.88 -4.08
C PRO A 77 34.05 3.65 -4.28
N ALA A 78 35.07 3.45 -3.44
CA ALA A 78 35.94 2.27 -3.49
C ALA A 78 35.21 0.97 -3.12
N MET A 79 34.08 1.06 -2.41
CA MET A 79 33.24 -0.10 -2.05
C MET A 79 32.29 -0.54 -3.17
N LYS A 80 32.18 0.24 -4.26
CA LYS A 80 31.24 -0.04 -5.36
C LYS A 80 31.34 -1.47 -5.92
N PRO A 81 32.53 -2.02 -6.24
CA PRO A 81 32.63 -3.38 -6.78
C PRO A 81 32.07 -4.43 -5.81
N PHE A 82 32.38 -4.30 -4.51
CA PHE A 82 31.85 -5.18 -3.48
C PHE A 82 30.33 -5.08 -3.33
N LEU A 83 29.79 -3.85 -3.38
CA LEU A 83 28.35 -3.61 -3.30
C LEU A 83 27.60 -4.20 -4.49
N ASP A 84 28.16 -4.09 -5.68
CA ASP A 84 27.55 -4.63 -6.90
C ASP A 84 27.52 -6.17 -6.84
N ASP A 85 28.60 -6.81 -6.38
CA ASP A 85 28.64 -8.26 -6.13
C ASP A 85 27.64 -8.68 -5.04
N LEU A 86 27.58 -7.95 -3.92
CA LEU A 86 26.65 -8.24 -2.83
C LEU A 86 25.20 -8.12 -3.29
N ARG A 87 24.86 -7.07 -4.06
CA ARG A 87 23.53 -6.90 -4.66
C ARG A 87 23.19 -8.06 -5.59
N SER A 88 24.14 -8.53 -6.40
CA SER A 88 23.92 -9.70 -7.25
C SER A 88 23.58 -10.93 -6.42
N GLN A 89 24.33 -11.20 -5.35
CA GLN A 89 24.09 -12.36 -4.49
C GLN A 89 22.74 -12.28 -3.76
N ILE A 90 22.35 -11.09 -3.30
CA ILE A 90 21.04 -10.87 -2.70
C ILE A 90 19.94 -11.13 -3.74
N ARG A 91 20.08 -10.56 -4.94
CA ARG A 91 19.14 -10.72 -6.06
C ARG A 91 18.93 -12.20 -6.40
N ASP A 92 19.99 -12.99 -6.44
CA ASP A 92 19.92 -14.42 -6.71
C ASP A 92 19.18 -15.18 -5.61
N ARG A 93 19.37 -14.80 -4.33
CA ARG A 93 18.67 -15.42 -3.19
C ARG A 93 17.18 -15.10 -3.16
N ILE A 94 16.78 -13.90 -3.56
CA ILE A 94 15.37 -13.48 -3.58
C ILE A 94 14.69 -13.73 -4.94
N ALA A 95 15.40 -14.31 -5.90
CA ALA A 95 14.90 -14.54 -7.25
C ALA A 95 13.58 -15.33 -7.26
N GLY A 96 13.40 -16.28 -6.34
CA GLY A 96 12.15 -17.03 -6.21
C GLY A 96 10.92 -16.16 -5.90
N VAL A 97 11.09 -15.09 -5.11
CA VAL A 97 10.01 -14.13 -4.82
C VAL A 97 9.68 -13.32 -6.07
N ARG A 98 10.70 -12.81 -6.77
CA ARG A 98 10.50 -12.11 -8.05
C ARG A 98 9.86 -13.00 -9.11
N GLU A 99 10.26 -14.27 -9.18
CA GLU A 99 9.72 -15.24 -10.13
C GLU A 99 8.25 -15.60 -9.86
N LYS A 100 7.80 -15.45 -8.59
CA LYS A 100 6.40 -15.65 -8.17
C LYS A 100 5.57 -14.38 -8.34
N LEU A 101 6.07 -13.25 -7.84
CA LEU A 101 5.32 -12.01 -7.77
C LEU A 101 5.43 -11.17 -9.05
N GLY A 102 6.46 -11.36 -9.88
CA GLY A 102 6.65 -10.61 -11.13
C GLY A 102 7.27 -9.21 -10.96
N ILE A 103 7.50 -8.78 -9.71
CA ILE A 103 8.10 -7.49 -9.33
C ILE A 103 9.42 -7.69 -8.57
N SER A 104 10.38 -6.79 -8.77
CA SER A 104 11.64 -6.76 -8.02
C SER A 104 11.65 -5.70 -6.92
N LEU A 105 12.56 -5.83 -5.95
CA LEU A 105 12.72 -4.83 -4.90
C LEU A 105 13.15 -3.47 -5.46
N GLU A 106 13.92 -3.48 -6.55
CA GLU A 106 14.35 -2.26 -7.22
C GLU A 106 13.19 -1.50 -7.87
N ASP A 107 12.17 -2.22 -8.36
CA ASP A 107 10.99 -1.59 -8.94
C ASP A 107 10.19 -0.80 -7.89
N LEU A 108 10.30 -1.17 -6.61
CA LEU A 108 9.64 -0.51 -5.48
C LEU A 108 10.43 0.68 -4.90
N GLU A 109 11.62 1.03 -5.42
CA GLU A 109 12.41 2.11 -4.82
C GLU A 109 11.67 3.46 -4.88
N GLY A 110 11.42 4.05 -3.71
CA GLY A 110 10.74 5.35 -3.57
C GLY A 110 9.21 5.30 -3.69
N ILE A 111 8.61 4.10 -3.75
CA ILE A 111 7.16 3.90 -3.79
C ILE A 111 6.54 3.72 -2.38
N PRO A 112 7.12 2.92 -1.47
CA PRO A 112 6.59 2.79 -0.12
C PRO A 112 6.53 4.16 0.59
N SER A 113 5.39 4.46 1.20
CA SER A 113 5.21 5.64 2.06
C SER A 113 5.38 5.34 3.55
N GLY A 114 5.50 4.06 3.93
CA GLY A 114 5.68 3.62 5.31
C GLY A 114 6.12 2.17 5.37
N GLU A 115 5.20 1.30 5.78
CA GLU A 115 5.46 -0.11 6.03
C GLU A 115 5.52 -0.97 4.76
N VAL A 116 6.43 -1.93 4.75
CA VAL A 116 6.51 -3.00 3.74
C VAL A 116 6.59 -4.34 4.44
N GLY A 117 5.66 -5.24 4.13
CA GLY A 117 5.57 -6.58 4.69
C GLY A 117 5.62 -7.66 3.63
N VAL A 118 6.24 -8.80 3.95
CA VAL A 118 6.21 -10.02 3.12
C VAL A 118 5.74 -11.18 3.98
N ALA A 119 4.72 -11.89 3.51
CA ALA A 119 4.14 -13.06 4.14
C ALA A 119 4.38 -14.32 3.30
N THR A 120 4.75 -15.41 3.96
CA THR A 120 4.68 -16.77 3.41
C THR A 120 3.45 -17.45 3.98
N LEU A 121 2.60 -17.95 3.10
CA LEU A 121 1.25 -18.40 3.43
C LEU A 121 1.09 -19.88 3.09
N LEU A 122 0.43 -20.64 3.96
CA LEU A 122 0.07 -22.03 3.71
C LEU A 122 -1.46 -22.19 3.87
N PRO A 123 -2.26 -21.85 2.85
CA PRO A 123 -3.71 -22.01 2.92
C PRO A 123 -4.11 -23.46 3.24
N PRO A 124 -5.14 -23.69 4.07
CA PRO A 124 -5.59 -25.04 4.45
C PRO A 124 -5.92 -25.95 3.26
N ALA A 125 -6.43 -25.35 2.18
CA ALA A 125 -6.65 -26.00 0.90
C ALA A 125 -5.93 -25.20 -0.19
N GLY A 126 -4.75 -25.66 -0.62
CA GLY A 126 -4.01 -24.98 -1.68
C GLY A 126 -2.53 -25.29 -1.71
N LYS A 127 -1.83 -24.58 -2.58
CA LYS A 127 -0.36 -24.54 -2.59
C LYS A 127 0.11 -23.36 -1.74
N GLY A 128 1.31 -23.48 -1.17
CA GLY A 128 1.93 -22.36 -0.47
C GLY A 128 2.08 -21.15 -1.38
N ALA A 129 1.77 -19.98 -0.83
CA ALA A 129 1.71 -18.70 -1.52
C ALA A 129 2.64 -17.67 -0.87
N VAL A 130 2.94 -16.61 -1.58
CA VAL A 130 3.66 -15.44 -1.07
C VAL A 130 2.77 -14.22 -1.30
N ALA A 131 2.70 -13.35 -0.29
CA ALA A 131 2.09 -12.04 -0.41
C ALA A 131 3.11 -10.98 0.00
N MET A 132 3.08 -9.85 -0.69
CA MET A 132 3.79 -8.64 -0.33
C MET A 132 2.77 -7.53 -0.20
N LEU A 133 2.87 -6.78 0.89
CA LEU A 133 2.01 -5.68 1.26
C LEU A 133 2.89 -4.43 1.36
N VAL A 134 2.48 -3.35 0.72
CA VAL A 134 3.25 -2.10 0.67
C VAL A 134 2.29 -0.95 0.97
N GLN A 135 2.54 -0.20 2.05
CA GLN A 135 1.85 1.06 2.27
C GLN A 135 2.33 2.08 1.24
N VAL A 136 1.39 2.66 0.50
CA VAL A 136 1.64 3.55 -0.64
C VAL A 136 0.75 4.79 -0.61
N ALA A 137 0.12 5.10 0.52
CA ALA A 137 -0.71 6.29 0.68
C ALA A 137 0.04 7.56 0.19
N GLY A 138 -0.57 8.27 -0.76
CA GLY A 138 0.00 9.47 -1.39
C GLY A 138 0.99 9.20 -2.53
N ASN A 139 1.22 7.94 -2.92
CA ASN A 139 2.07 7.51 -4.03
C ASN A 139 1.29 6.72 -5.10
N GLU A 140 -0.03 6.88 -5.19
CA GLU A 140 -0.92 6.10 -6.08
C GLU A 140 -0.52 6.22 -7.56
N GLU A 141 -0.24 7.45 -8.04
CA GLU A 141 0.24 7.68 -9.42
C GLU A 141 1.57 6.94 -9.72
N ARG A 142 2.44 6.80 -8.70
CA ARG A 142 3.70 6.06 -8.83
C ARG A 142 3.45 4.56 -8.88
N VAL A 143 2.45 4.06 -8.17
CA VAL A 143 2.01 2.67 -8.23
C VAL A 143 1.42 2.35 -9.59
N GLU A 144 0.59 3.22 -10.16
CA GLU A 144 0.08 3.05 -11.53
C GLU A 144 1.23 2.98 -12.55
N SER A 145 2.16 3.93 -12.48
CA SER A 145 3.37 3.95 -13.33
C SER A 145 4.24 2.69 -13.15
N LEU A 146 4.30 2.15 -11.93
CA LEU A 146 4.98 0.88 -11.64
C LEU A 146 4.26 -0.29 -12.32
N LEU A 147 2.94 -0.39 -12.17
CA LEU A 147 2.14 -1.47 -12.75
C LEU A 147 2.24 -1.48 -14.28
N GLU A 148 2.28 -0.31 -14.93
CA GLU A 148 2.53 -0.20 -16.37
C GLU A 148 3.90 -0.78 -16.75
N LYS A 149 4.98 -0.38 -16.07
CA LYS A 149 6.34 -0.90 -16.32
C LYS A 149 6.46 -2.39 -16.06
N VAL A 150 5.82 -2.87 -14.99
CA VAL A 150 5.77 -4.30 -14.67
C VAL A 150 5.02 -5.07 -15.75
N ALA A 151 3.89 -4.54 -16.23
CA ALA A 151 3.12 -5.13 -17.32
C ALA A 151 3.93 -5.22 -18.61
N GLU A 152 4.61 -4.14 -19.01
CA GLU A 152 5.51 -4.13 -20.17
C GLU A 152 6.63 -5.16 -20.03
N GLY A 153 7.35 -5.13 -18.90
CA GLY A 153 8.46 -6.06 -18.65
C GLY A 153 8.01 -7.51 -18.55
N LEU A 154 6.80 -7.78 -18.05
CA LEU A 154 6.22 -9.13 -18.01
C LEU A 154 5.76 -9.58 -19.39
N ALA A 155 5.17 -8.70 -20.19
CA ALA A 155 4.78 -8.99 -21.57
C ALA A 155 6.00 -9.33 -22.45
N GLU A 156 7.12 -8.61 -22.30
CA GLU A 156 8.39 -8.93 -22.96
C GLU A 156 8.92 -10.33 -22.59
N ARG A 157 8.60 -10.80 -21.38
CA ARG A 157 8.93 -12.14 -20.89
C ARG A 157 7.90 -13.20 -21.30
N GLY A 158 6.87 -12.84 -22.07
CA GLY A 158 5.83 -13.76 -22.55
C GLY A 158 4.66 -13.96 -21.59
N ALA A 159 4.50 -13.10 -20.58
CA ALA A 159 3.32 -13.11 -19.73
C ALA A 159 2.10 -12.50 -20.44
N THR A 160 0.91 -12.94 -20.07
CA THR A 160 -0.35 -12.33 -20.52
C THR A 160 -0.97 -11.54 -19.37
N SER A 161 -1.32 -10.28 -19.60
CA SER A 161 -2.01 -9.45 -18.61
C SER A 161 -3.53 -9.47 -18.83
N SER A 162 -4.27 -9.43 -17.73
CA SER A 162 -5.71 -9.26 -17.72
C SER A 162 -6.13 -8.48 -16.48
N THR A 163 -7.34 -7.95 -16.52
CA THR A 163 -7.98 -7.32 -15.37
C THR A 163 -9.16 -8.18 -14.95
N SER A 164 -9.30 -8.43 -13.65
CA SER A 164 -10.42 -9.17 -13.06
C SER A 164 -11.01 -8.37 -11.91
N GLU A 165 -12.19 -8.77 -11.46
CA GLU A 165 -12.73 -8.34 -10.17
C GLU A 165 -12.52 -9.43 -9.12
N VAL A 166 -12.10 -9.03 -7.92
CA VAL A 166 -12.00 -9.87 -6.72
C VAL A 166 -12.58 -9.05 -5.56
N ALA A 167 -13.55 -9.59 -4.83
CA ALA A 167 -14.25 -8.88 -3.75
C ALA A 167 -14.73 -7.45 -4.14
N GLY A 168 -15.21 -7.28 -5.39
CA GLY A 168 -15.68 -6.00 -5.92
C GLY A 168 -14.58 -4.99 -6.26
N ARG A 169 -13.31 -5.38 -6.22
CA ARG A 169 -12.15 -4.54 -6.51
C ARG A 169 -11.46 -4.99 -7.79
N THR A 170 -10.93 -4.01 -8.52
CA THR A 170 -10.13 -4.26 -9.71
C THR A 170 -8.78 -4.85 -9.31
N VAL A 171 -8.44 -6.00 -9.89
CA VAL A 171 -7.13 -6.64 -9.73
C VAL A 171 -6.49 -6.84 -11.10
N HIS A 172 -5.17 -6.60 -11.17
CA HIS A 172 -4.36 -6.90 -12.33
C HIS A 172 -3.78 -8.30 -12.18
N VAL A 173 -4.09 -9.19 -13.12
CA VAL A 173 -3.65 -10.58 -13.12
C VAL A 173 -2.70 -10.79 -14.29
N PHE A 174 -1.50 -11.29 -13.98
CA PHE A 174 -0.49 -11.63 -14.97
C PHE A 174 -0.27 -13.14 -14.98
N ASP A 175 -0.66 -13.81 -16.07
CA ASP A 175 -0.32 -15.20 -16.31
C ASP A 175 1.15 -15.28 -16.76
N LEU A 176 2.00 -15.81 -15.90
CA LEU A 176 3.43 -15.96 -16.17
C LEU A 176 3.67 -17.25 -16.98
N PRO A 177 4.59 -17.23 -17.96
CA PRO A 177 4.95 -18.44 -18.69
C PRO A 177 5.55 -19.50 -17.77
N GLU A 178 5.58 -20.74 -18.23
CA GLU A 178 6.17 -21.85 -17.47
C GLU A 178 7.67 -21.59 -17.19
N ASN A 179 8.13 -21.98 -16.01
CA ASN A 179 9.53 -21.85 -15.59
C ASN A 179 9.96 -23.15 -14.92
N GLU A 180 11.11 -23.68 -15.32
CA GLU A 180 11.68 -24.93 -14.78
C GLU A 180 11.92 -24.87 -13.27
N ARG A 181 12.16 -23.67 -12.70
CA ARG A 181 12.40 -23.48 -11.26
C ARG A 181 11.13 -23.53 -10.41
N VAL A 182 9.98 -23.18 -10.99
CA VAL A 182 8.69 -23.13 -10.28
C VAL A 182 7.62 -23.77 -11.17
N PRO A 183 7.40 -25.10 -11.06
CA PRO A 183 6.51 -25.82 -11.97
C PRO A 183 5.03 -25.49 -11.75
N GLY A 184 4.29 -25.38 -12.85
CA GLY A 184 2.83 -25.16 -12.88
C GLY A 184 2.41 -23.77 -13.38
N LYS A 185 1.09 -23.54 -13.43
CA LYS A 185 0.53 -22.22 -13.74
C LYS A 185 0.93 -21.24 -12.64
N ARG A 186 1.53 -20.14 -13.03
CA ARG A 186 1.97 -19.08 -12.14
C ARG A 186 1.22 -17.82 -12.52
N GLN A 187 0.58 -17.22 -11.54
CA GLN A 187 -0.07 -15.93 -11.69
C GLN A 187 0.58 -14.96 -10.72
N ALA A 188 0.68 -13.70 -11.12
CA ALA A 188 0.94 -12.62 -10.20
C ALA A 188 -0.28 -11.70 -10.20
N VAL A 189 -0.80 -11.41 -9.01
CA VAL A 189 -2.01 -10.63 -8.79
C VAL A 189 -1.63 -9.37 -8.04
N TYR A 190 -2.04 -8.22 -8.56
CA TYR A 190 -1.77 -6.91 -8.01
C TYR A 190 -3.09 -6.19 -7.75
N CYS A 191 -3.24 -5.62 -6.57
CA CYS A 191 -4.39 -4.83 -6.18
C CYS A 191 -3.92 -3.61 -5.39
N LEU A 192 -4.43 -2.43 -5.72
CA LEU A 192 -4.28 -1.23 -4.91
C LEU A 192 -5.62 -0.96 -4.25
N ASP A 193 -5.67 -1.02 -2.92
CA ASP A 193 -6.87 -0.76 -2.14
C ASP A 193 -6.51 -0.04 -0.84
N SER A 194 -7.29 0.98 -0.47
CA SER A 194 -7.17 1.66 0.83
C SER A 194 -5.74 2.13 1.18
N GLY A 195 -4.96 2.56 0.17
CA GLY A 195 -3.58 3.02 0.36
C GLY A 195 -2.54 1.91 0.53
N VAL A 196 -2.91 0.64 0.26
CA VAL A 196 -2.04 -0.52 0.31
C VAL A 196 -1.96 -1.19 -1.06
N LEU A 197 -0.75 -1.36 -1.58
CA LEU A 197 -0.47 -2.22 -2.71
C LEU A 197 -0.28 -3.66 -2.22
N ILE A 198 -1.16 -4.54 -2.65
CA ILE A 198 -1.16 -5.97 -2.37
C ILE A 198 -0.65 -6.69 -3.61
N VAL A 199 0.37 -7.54 -3.45
CA VAL A 199 0.94 -8.36 -4.53
C VAL A 199 1.03 -9.81 -4.07
N SER A 200 0.44 -10.75 -4.80
CA SER A 200 0.51 -12.18 -4.44
C SER A 200 0.56 -13.10 -5.66
N ASP A 201 1.04 -14.32 -5.47
CA ASP A 201 0.97 -15.40 -6.46
C ASP A 201 -0.35 -16.19 -6.43
N SER A 202 -1.34 -15.74 -5.64
CA SER A 202 -2.64 -16.40 -5.46
C SER A 202 -3.80 -15.40 -5.38
N PRO A 203 -4.81 -15.47 -6.28
CA PRO A 203 -6.01 -14.64 -6.19
C PRO A 203 -6.80 -14.84 -4.90
N ALA A 204 -6.86 -16.08 -4.38
CA ALA A 204 -7.56 -16.39 -3.13
C ALA A 204 -6.92 -15.71 -1.92
N VAL A 205 -5.58 -15.58 -1.92
CA VAL A 205 -4.85 -14.84 -0.88
C VAL A 205 -5.18 -13.35 -0.96
N VAL A 206 -5.23 -12.77 -2.17
CA VAL A 206 -5.62 -11.36 -2.34
C VAL A 206 -7.05 -11.14 -1.83
N GLU A 207 -7.99 -12.04 -2.14
CA GLU A 207 -9.35 -11.97 -1.62
C GLU A 207 -9.41 -12.02 -0.08
N ASP A 208 -8.61 -12.90 0.54
CA ASP A 208 -8.54 -13.00 2.00
C ASP A 208 -7.92 -11.77 2.68
N ILE A 209 -6.94 -11.12 2.04
CA ILE A 209 -6.34 -9.87 2.51
C ILE A 209 -7.35 -8.73 2.36
N LEU A 210 -8.02 -8.63 1.21
CA LEU A 210 -9.05 -7.60 0.97
C LEU A 210 -10.20 -7.71 1.96
N ALA A 211 -10.62 -8.94 2.31
CA ALA A 211 -11.65 -9.16 3.32
C ALA A 211 -11.24 -8.66 4.73
N ARG A 212 -9.94 -8.58 5.03
CA ARG A 212 -9.44 -8.03 6.31
C ARG A 212 -9.34 -6.51 6.29
N ILE A 213 -9.18 -5.90 5.11
CA ILE A 213 -9.32 -4.44 4.96
C ILE A 213 -10.76 -3.99 5.25
N ASP A 214 -11.75 -4.83 4.94
CA ASP A 214 -13.17 -4.56 5.20
C ASP A 214 -13.63 -4.89 6.65
N ASP A 215 -12.85 -5.68 7.42
CA ASP A 215 -13.08 -6.30 8.77
C ASP A 215 -14.26 -7.32 8.83
N ASP A 216 -14.30 -8.50 9.51
CA ASP A 216 -13.73 -9.09 10.76
C ASP A 216 -13.32 -10.57 10.48
N LYS A 217 -12.04 -10.82 10.12
CA LYS A 217 -11.49 -12.18 9.88
C LYS A 217 -10.21 -12.36 10.73
N PRO A 218 -9.96 -13.56 11.27
CA PRO A 218 -8.82 -13.77 12.17
C PRO A 218 -7.50 -13.39 11.51
N SER A 219 -6.73 -12.54 12.17
CA SER A 219 -5.41 -12.08 11.73
C SER A 219 -4.31 -12.87 12.43
N LEU A 220 -3.06 -12.67 12.00
CA LEU A 220 -1.91 -13.29 12.65
C LEU A 220 -1.78 -13.00 14.16
N ASP A 221 -2.33 -11.88 14.64
CA ASP A 221 -2.09 -11.41 16.01
C ASP A 221 -3.05 -12.02 17.05
N GLU A 222 -4.09 -12.75 16.64
CA GLU A 222 -5.12 -13.24 17.57
C GLU A 222 -4.70 -14.44 18.44
N ASP A 223 -3.53 -15.05 18.16
CA ASP A 223 -3.02 -16.23 18.88
C ASP A 223 -1.77 -15.96 19.77
N ALA A 224 -1.41 -14.69 20.00
CA ALA A 224 -0.21 -14.29 20.76
C ALA A 224 -0.44 -14.03 22.27
#